data_AF-A0A3B9MS71-F1
#
_entry.id   AF-A0A3B9MS71-F1
#
_cell.length_a   1.000
_cell.length_b   1.000
_cell.length_c   1.000
_cell.angle_alpha   90.00
_cell.angle_beta   90.00
_cell.angle_gamma   90.00
#
_symmetry.space_group_name_H-M   'P 1'
#
loop_
_entity.id
_entity.type
_entity.pdbx_description
1 polymer ?
#
loop_
_entity_poly.entity_id
_entity_poly.type
_entity_poly.pdbx_seq_one_letter_code
_entity_poly.pdbx_strand_id
1 'polypeptide(L)'
;MPHSSGGGSHGGGGHGGGGSHGGGRGVRTSKSYFPGAHKYVYYKNSHPVYYYRSAPIEKSSAQISKKTSTVIVIFMLIVYLTALLGIVRSAINIPKKLNADYDTSIMIVDLIGVLDVSDQKKLEDTFKVFREKTGITPALLCVDNDIWKNRYTDLENFAYDAYVNTFEDEKHWLIVYSQPKNADGWVDWYWEGMQGDDTDNIITSSTASKFNKVVQKNLTDESVSVGDSIELGFEEILPSVMKPSFQPMVVVAFPFIIIHAAFMFYGILVAPAKTRKINESSIEIKDAAGPTLEDTCAYCQGVYVHGLHFSCPHCGAPIAASNVPVHAADVYATQQADDPFAQYDKNDPFADIENRGGFG
;
A
#
# COMPACT_ATOMS: atom_id res chain seq x y z
N MET A 1 -13.39 25.81 -1.71
CA MET A 1 -14.38 25.71 -2.80
C MET A 1 -15.44 24.69 -2.40
N PRO A 2 -16.65 24.65 -2.96
CA PRO A 2 -17.59 23.60 -2.61
C PRO A 2 -17.18 22.25 -3.19
N HIS A 3 -17.53 21.17 -2.50
CA HIS A 3 -17.34 19.80 -2.94
C HIS A 3 -18.48 18.91 -2.46
N SER A 4 -18.65 17.78 -3.15
CA SER A 4 -19.69 16.81 -2.82
C SER A 4 -19.46 16.22 -1.42
N SER A 5 -20.50 16.29 -0.59
CA SER A 5 -20.65 15.52 0.65
C SER A 5 -21.29 14.15 0.41
N GLY A 6 -21.49 13.80 -0.86
CA GLY A 6 -22.15 12.61 -1.34
C GLY A 6 -23.63 12.82 -1.63
N GLY A 7 -24.15 11.90 -2.43
CA GLY A 7 -25.54 11.86 -2.84
C GLY A 7 -25.98 10.44 -3.14
N GLY A 8 -27.17 10.34 -3.68
CA GLY A 8 -27.81 9.07 -3.94
C GLY A 8 -28.71 9.13 -5.16
N SER A 9 -28.84 7.99 -5.79
CA SER A 9 -29.83 7.74 -6.82
C SER A 9 -30.53 6.42 -6.51
N HIS A 10 -31.62 6.18 -7.20
CA HIS A 10 -32.38 4.94 -7.10
C HIS A 10 -31.60 3.68 -7.59
N GLY A 11 -30.33 3.80 -8.07
CA GLY A 11 -29.59 2.73 -8.80
C GLY A 11 -28.21 2.24 -8.28
N GLY A 12 -27.52 2.95 -7.38
CA GLY A 12 -26.32 2.51 -6.61
C GLY A 12 -25.06 1.92 -7.30
N GLY A 13 -23.87 2.54 -7.15
CA GLY A 13 -22.56 1.85 -7.28
C GLY A 13 -21.28 2.70 -7.47
N GLY A 14 -20.15 2.27 -6.88
CA GLY A 14 -18.79 2.81 -7.12
C GLY A 14 -17.63 1.85 -6.73
N HIS A 15 -16.69 1.61 -7.66
CA HIS A 15 -15.42 0.84 -7.58
C HIS A 15 -14.23 1.81 -7.37
N GLY A 16 -12.99 1.53 -6.94
CA GLY A 16 -12.12 0.35 -6.87
C GLY A 16 -10.72 0.77 -7.39
N GLY A 17 -9.61 0.35 -6.76
CA GLY A 17 -8.26 0.62 -7.28
C GLY A 17 -7.12 -0.03 -6.50
N GLY A 18 -6.33 -0.88 -7.17
CA GLY A 18 -5.12 -1.53 -6.66
C GLY A 18 -3.86 -1.10 -7.43
N GLY A 19 -2.68 -1.37 -6.84
CA GLY A 19 -1.37 -1.10 -7.44
C GLY A 19 -0.34 -2.16 -7.08
N SER A 20 0.65 -2.36 -7.96
CA SER A 20 1.72 -3.38 -7.89
C SER A 20 3.13 -2.76 -7.77
N HIS A 21 4.09 -3.58 -7.31
CA HIS A 21 5.48 -3.24 -6.97
C HIS A 21 6.50 -3.40 -8.11
N GLY A 22 7.61 -2.64 -8.05
CA GLY A 22 8.81 -2.81 -8.89
C GLY A 22 10.09 -3.11 -8.08
N GLY A 23 11.00 -3.93 -8.65
CA GLY A 23 12.25 -4.41 -8.01
C GLY A 23 13.53 -3.94 -8.71
N GLY A 24 14.61 -3.71 -7.93
CA GLY A 24 15.90 -3.16 -8.38
C GLY A 24 17.04 -4.20 -8.53
N ARG A 25 18.06 -3.84 -9.33
CA ARG A 25 19.25 -4.65 -9.68
C ARG A 25 20.34 -4.58 -8.59
N GLY A 26 20.82 -5.72 -8.09
CA GLY A 26 21.92 -5.83 -7.12
C GLY A 26 22.90 -6.97 -7.44
N VAL A 27 24.03 -7.01 -6.73
CA VAL A 27 25.07 -8.07 -6.86
C VAL A 27 24.43 -9.44 -6.63
N ARG A 28 24.52 -10.33 -7.64
CA ARG A 28 24.00 -11.70 -7.55
C ARG A 28 24.86 -12.51 -6.57
N THR A 29 24.20 -13.07 -5.55
CA THR A 29 24.74 -14.09 -4.66
C THR A 29 23.90 -15.37 -4.78
N SER A 30 24.54 -16.54 -4.75
CA SER A 30 23.87 -17.82 -4.97
C SER A 30 24.50 -18.91 -4.11
N LYS A 31 23.72 -19.92 -3.71
CA LYS A 31 24.25 -21.16 -3.10
C LYS A 31 24.77 -22.15 -4.14
N SER A 32 24.38 -21.97 -5.40
CA SER A 32 24.78 -22.80 -6.52
C SER A 32 25.65 -22.01 -7.49
N TYR A 33 26.56 -22.72 -8.16
CA TYR A 33 27.45 -22.14 -9.16
C TYR A 33 26.66 -21.44 -10.29
N PHE A 34 27.23 -20.34 -10.80
CA PHE A 34 26.77 -19.70 -12.02
C PHE A 34 27.98 -19.19 -12.82
N PRO A 35 27.86 -19.07 -14.17
CA PRO A 35 28.98 -18.65 -15.00
C PRO A 35 29.55 -17.29 -14.56
N GLY A 36 30.88 -17.23 -14.41
CA GLY A 36 31.60 -16.02 -13.98
C GLY A 36 31.55 -15.74 -12.47
N ALA A 37 31.13 -16.71 -11.65
CA ALA A 37 31.07 -16.53 -10.20
C ALA A 37 32.41 -16.77 -9.49
N HIS A 38 32.64 -16.01 -8.42
CA HIS A 38 33.66 -16.24 -7.41
C HIS A 38 33.12 -17.17 -6.31
N LYS A 39 33.85 -18.23 -5.98
CA LYS A 39 33.45 -19.22 -4.95
C LYS A 39 34.09 -18.85 -3.60
N TYR A 40 33.28 -18.81 -2.55
CA TYR A 40 33.71 -18.53 -1.19
C TYR A 40 33.27 -19.61 -0.23
N VAL A 41 34.06 -19.84 0.82
CA VAL A 41 33.71 -20.74 1.93
C VAL A 41 33.85 -20.00 3.26
N TYR A 42 32.89 -20.22 4.16
CA TYR A 42 33.00 -19.86 5.57
C TYR A 42 32.51 -21.03 6.44
N TYR A 43 32.90 -21.07 7.71
CA TYR A 43 32.53 -22.15 8.62
C TYR A 43 31.37 -21.74 9.52
N LYS A 44 30.38 -22.62 9.66
CA LYS A 44 29.26 -22.48 10.60
C LYS A 44 29.02 -23.80 11.29
N ASN A 45 29.02 -23.79 12.63
CA ASN A 45 28.82 -24.99 13.46
C ASN A 45 29.76 -26.15 13.04
N SER A 46 31.05 -25.86 12.85
CA SER A 46 32.07 -26.85 12.47
C SER A 46 31.94 -27.47 11.07
N HIS A 47 31.10 -26.91 10.20
CA HIS A 47 30.94 -27.35 8.80
C HIS A 47 31.20 -26.22 7.80
N PRO A 48 31.80 -26.52 6.62
CA PRO A 48 31.97 -25.55 5.55
C PRO A 48 30.62 -25.19 4.92
N VAL A 49 30.45 -23.91 4.60
CA VAL A 49 29.30 -23.39 3.85
C VAL A 49 29.82 -22.63 2.64
N TYR A 50 29.45 -23.11 1.46
CA TYR A 50 29.84 -22.52 0.18
C TYR A 50 28.80 -21.54 -0.35
N TYR A 51 29.28 -20.50 -1.02
CA TYR A 51 28.44 -19.58 -1.78
C TYR A 51 29.22 -18.93 -2.91
N TYR A 52 28.47 -18.41 -3.88
CA TYR A 52 28.96 -17.88 -5.15
C TYR A 52 28.54 -16.41 -5.31
N ARG A 53 29.46 -15.54 -5.78
CA ARG A 53 29.20 -14.11 -6.00
C ARG A 53 29.62 -13.67 -7.41
N SER A 54 28.88 -12.72 -7.97
CA SER A 54 29.16 -12.15 -9.31
C SER A 54 30.28 -11.11 -9.31
N ALA A 55 30.71 -10.69 -8.13
CA ALA A 55 31.81 -9.75 -7.91
C ALA A 55 32.62 -10.20 -6.68
N PRO A 56 33.94 -9.94 -6.64
CA PRO A 56 34.78 -10.31 -5.51
C PRO A 56 34.38 -9.61 -4.22
N ILE A 57 34.73 -10.18 -3.07
CA ILE A 57 34.56 -9.51 -1.76
C ILE A 57 35.58 -8.37 -1.67
N GLU A 58 35.15 -7.17 -2.03
CA GLU A 58 35.90 -5.96 -1.71
C GLU A 58 35.83 -5.71 -0.20
N LYS A 59 37.00 -5.68 0.46
CA LYS A 59 37.10 -5.41 1.91
C LYS A 59 36.77 -3.96 2.27
N SER A 60 36.63 -3.04 1.30
CA SER A 60 36.42 -1.61 1.55
C SER A 60 35.23 -0.93 0.84
N SER A 61 34.52 -1.56 -0.11
CA SER A 61 33.47 -0.85 -0.85
C SER A 61 32.12 -0.93 -0.15
N ALA A 62 31.65 0.24 0.30
CA ALA A 62 30.30 0.53 0.80
C ALA A 62 29.94 -0.02 2.20
N GLN A 63 30.89 -0.10 3.12
CA GLN A 63 30.54 -0.22 4.54
C GLN A 63 30.22 1.14 5.15
N ILE A 64 28.94 1.37 5.46
CA ILE A 64 28.52 2.44 6.35
C ILE A 64 29.27 2.24 7.67
N SER A 65 30.16 3.18 8.03
CA SER A 65 30.90 3.15 9.29
C SER A 65 29.91 3.04 10.46
N LYS A 66 30.30 2.38 11.56
CA LYS A 66 29.49 2.32 12.78
C LYS A 66 29.01 3.71 13.21
N LYS A 67 29.88 4.73 13.10
CA LYS A 67 29.54 6.14 13.41
C LYS A 67 28.45 6.67 12.47
N THR A 68 28.57 6.43 11.17
CA THR A 68 27.58 6.84 10.17
C THR A 68 26.25 6.11 10.36
N SER A 69 26.27 4.82 10.69
CA SER A 69 25.08 4.02 10.98
C SER A 69 24.33 4.55 12.21
N THR A 70 25.05 4.91 13.29
CA THR A 70 24.46 5.52 14.47
C THR A 70 23.79 6.87 14.16
N VAL A 71 24.44 7.73 13.36
CA VAL A 71 23.84 9.02 12.94
C VAL A 71 22.58 8.81 12.12
N ILE A 72 22.60 7.87 11.16
CA ILE A 72 21.42 7.53 10.34
C ILE A 72 20.27 7.01 11.21
N VAL A 73 20.56 6.17 12.20
CA VAL A 73 19.56 5.62 13.13
C VAL A 73 18.90 6.72 13.97
N ILE A 74 19.68 7.64 14.51
CA ILE A 74 19.15 8.78 15.28
C ILE A 74 18.26 9.66 14.39
N PHE A 75 18.73 9.98 13.19
CA PHE A 75 17.95 10.76 12.22
C PHE A 75 16.63 10.06 11.88
N MET A 76 16.67 8.76 11.56
CA MET A 76 15.47 7.97 11.26
C MET A 76 14.51 7.91 12.45
N LEU A 77 15.03 7.80 13.68
CA LEU A 77 14.20 7.79 14.89
C LEU A 77 13.44 9.12 15.05
N ILE A 78 14.09 10.25 14.77
CA ILE A 78 13.44 11.57 14.76
C ILE A 78 12.36 11.63 13.66
N VAL A 79 12.65 11.14 12.45
CA VAL A 79 11.67 11.09 11.35
C VAL A 79 10.45 10.23 11.72
N TYR A 80 10.64 9.04 12.30
CA TYR A 80 9.52 8.21 12.74
C TYR A 80 8.76 8.84 13.90
N LEU A 81 9.44 9.44 14.88
CA LEU A 81 8.77 10.09 16.01
C LEU A 81 7.92 11.27 15.53
N THR A 82 8.45 12.11 14.64
CA THR A 82 7.71 13.24 14.06
C THR A 82 6.53 12.78 13.21
N ALA A 83 6.70 11.73 12.39
CA ALA A 83 5.60 11.13 11.64
C ALA A 83 4.50 10.57 12.57
N LEU A 84 4.87 9.85 13.63
CA LEU A 84 3.91 9.32 14.61
C LEU A 84 3.13 10.44 15.32
N LEU A 85 3.80 11.50 15.74
CA LEU A 85 3.15 12.66 16.36
C LEU A 85 2.20 13.37 15.38
N GLY A 86 2.61 13.51 14.11
CA GLY A 86 1.76 14.05 13.06
C GLY A 86 0.49 13.24 12.86
N ILE A 87 0.61 11.92 12.75
CA ILE A 87 -0.53 11.00 12.59
C ILE A 87 -1.46 11.07 13.78
N VAL A 88 -0.95 11.03 15.01
CA VAL A 88 -1.79 11.12 16.22
C VAL A 88 -2.54 12.45 16.28
N ARG A 89 -1.89 13.55 15.87
CA ARG A 89 -2.54 14.88 15.80
C ARG A 89 -3.64 14.91 14.74
N SER A 90 -3.40 14.34 13.56
CA SER A 90 -4.39 14.25 12.48
C SER A 90 -5.51 13.23 12.76
N ALA A 91 -5.27 12.28 13.67
CA ALA A 91 -6.22 11.22 13.99
C ALA A 91 -7.49 11.73 14.67
N ILE A 92 -7.37 12.81 15.43
CA ILE A 92 -8.47 13.36 16.23
C ILE A 92 -8.98 14.60 15.53
N ASN A 93 -10.17 14.52 14.96
CA ASN A 93 -10.89 15.70 14.51
C ASN A 93 -11.66 16.30 15.69
N ILE A 94 -11.42 17.57 16.00
CA ILE A 94 -12.13 18.33 17.02
C ILE A 94 -12.95 19.41 16.30
N PRO A 95 -14.28 19.23 16.18
CA PRO A 95 -15.13 20.21 15.53
C PRO A 95 -15.08 21.57 16.22
N LYS A 96 -15.03 22.65 15.44
CA LYS A 96 -15.03 24.04 15.88
C LYS A 96 -16.19 24.74 15.20
N LYS A 97 -17.10 25.29 16.00
CA LYS A 97 -18.25 26.05 15.51
C LYS A 97 -17.77 27.20 14.62
N LEU A 98 -18.40 27.37 13.45
CA LEU A 98 -18.09 28.46 12.53
C LEU A 98 -18.64 29.80 13.04
N ASN A 99 -17.95 30.88 12.64
CA ASN A 99 -18.40 32.25 12.89
C ASN A 99 -19.57 32.60 11.97
N ALA A 100 -20.49 33.44 12.46
CA ALA A 100 -21.66 33.90 11.72
C ALA A 100 -21.41 35.23 10.99
N ASP A 101 -20.25 35.38 10.37
CA ASP A 101 -19.77 36.55 9.62
C ASP A 101 -20.13 36.49 8.12
N TYR A 102 -21.24 35.84 7.78
CA TYR A 102 -21.73 35.60 6.42
C TYR A 102 -23.27 35.63 6.39
N ASP A 103 -23.89 35.52 5.21
CA ASP A 103 -25.36 35.41 5.15
C ASP A 103 -25.81 34.08 5.74
N THR A 104 -26.60 34.14 6.81
CA THR A 104 -27.10 32.96 7.51
C THR A 104 -28.57 32.68 7.18
N SER A 105 -29.12 33.34 6.16
CA SER A 105 -30.50 33.13 5.74
C SER A 105 -30.74 31.67 5.34
N ILE A 106 -31.79 31.06 5.90
CA ILE A 106 -32.16 29.69 5.55
C ILE A 106 -32.90 29.73 4.22
N MET A 107 -32.33 29.07 3.22
CA MET A 107 -32.90 28.95 1.88
C MET A 107 -33.55 27.57 1.72
N ILE A 108 -34.88 27.54 1.56
CA ILE A 108 -35.63 26.35 1.14
C ILE A 108 -36.42 26.74 -0.11
N VAL A 109 -36.02 26.21 -1.26
CA VAL A 109 -36.60 26.52 -2.57
C VAL A 109 -37.18 25.24 -3.16
N ASP A 110 -38.50 25.17 -3.25
CA ASP A 110 -39.20 24.03 -3.86
C ASP A 110 -39.86 24.43 -5.19
N LEU A 111 -39.22 24.06 -6.30
CA LEU A 111 -39.72 24.38 -7.65
C LEU A 111 -40.66 23.32 -8.23
N ILE A 112 -40.79 22.18 -7.55
CA ILE A 112 -41.53 21.00 -8.03
C ILE A 112 -42.72 20.64 -7.14
N GLY A 113 -42.88 21.27 -5.98
CA GLY A 113 -44.02 21.11 -5.10
C GLY A 113 -44.01 19.79 -4.32
N VAL A 114 -42.83 19.32 -3.93
CA VAL A 114 -42.64 18.08 -3.17
C VAL A 114 -42.68 18.29 -1.65
N LEU A 115 -42.59 19.54 -1.19
CA LEU A 115 -42.64 19.89 0.24
C LEU A 115 -43.98 20.53 0.57
N ASP A 116 -44.67 19.98 1.57
CA ASP A 116 -45.84 20.65 2.13
C ASP A 116 -45.45 21.77 3.13
N VAL A 117 -46.46 22.50 3.63
CA VAL A 117 -46.23 23.61 4.59
C VAL A 117 -45.64 23.12 5.92
N SER A 118 -45.96 21.89 6.32
CA SER A 118 -45.43 21.26 7.53
C SER A 118 -43.96 20.89 7.33
N ASP A 119 -43.59 20.28 6.21
CA ASP A 119 -42.22 19.94 5.81
C ASP A 119 -41.33 21.19 5.83
N GLN A 120 -41.78 22.27 5.19
CA GLN A 120 -41.02 23.53 5.15
C GLN A 120 -40.72 24.04 6.56
N LYS A 121 -41.73 24.06 7.44
CA LYS A 121 -41.55 24.53 8.82
C LYS A 121 -40.60 23.64 9.63
N LYS A 122 -40.75 22.32 9.53
CA LYS A 122 -39.88 21.35 10.21
C LYS A 122 -38.42 21.48 9.77
N LEU A 123 -38.20 21.59 8.46
CA LEU A 123 -36.89 21.79 7.88
C LEU A 123 -36.28 23.13 8.32
N GLU A 124 -37.04 24.23 8.30
CA GLU A 124 -36.56 25.51 8.82
C GLU A 124 -36.09 25.41 10.28
N ASP A 125 -36.89 24.78 11.15
CA ASP A 125 -36.56 24.65 12.56
C ASP A 125 -35.34 23.74 12.78
N THR A 126 -35.26 22.64 12.03
CA THR A 126 -34.10 21.74 12.03
C THR A 126 -32.83 22.43 11.53
N PHE A 127 -32.93 23.23 10.46
CA PHE A 127 -31.80 23.99 9.91
C PHE A 127 -31.33 25.07 10.87
N LYS A 128 -32.25 25.75 11.59
CA LYS A 128 -31.91 26.68 12.67
C LYS A 128 -31.11 25.98 13.77
N VAL A 129 -31.59 24.84 14.26
CA VAL A 129 -30.91 24.06 15.31
C VAL A 129 -29.53 23.61 14.85
N PHE A 130 -29.40 23.12 13.62
CA PHE A 130 -28.11 22.73 13.06
C PHE A 130 -27.14 23.90 12.98
N ARG A 131 -27.59 25.05 12.47
CA ARG A 131 -26.80 26.28 12.37
C ARG A 131 -26.40 26.82 13.73
N GLU A 132 -27.30 26.83 14.70
CA GLU A 132 -26.98 27.26 16.07
C GLU A 132 -25.90 26.39 16.71
N LYS A 133 -25.90 25.09 16.39
CA LYS A 133 -24.92 24.15 16.93
C LYS A 133 -23.56 24.20 16.24
N THR A 134 -23.56 24.33 14.91
CA THR A 134 -22.36 24.16 14.07
C THR A 134 -21.82 25.46 13.50
N GLY A 135 -22.66 26.49 13.39
CA GLY A 135 -22.36 27.72 12.65
C GLY A 135 -22.49 27.58 11.13
N ILE A 136 -22.88 26.41 10.61
CA ILE A 136 -23.11 26.13 9.18
C ILE A 136 -24.58 26.37 8.85
N THR A 137 -24.87 27.02 7.73
CA THR A 137 -26.26 27.25 7.28
C THR A 137 -26.66 26.22 6.23
N PRO A 138 -27.59 25.29 6.53
CA PRO A 138 -28.10 24.37 5.52
C PRO A 138 -29.06 25.08 4.56
N ALA A 139 -29.11 24.60 3.32
CA ALA A 139 -30.04 25.05 2.30
C ALA A 139 -30.63 23.85 1.56
N LEU A 140 -31.83 24.00 1.01
CA LEU A 140 -32.53 22.98 0.22
C LEU A 140 -33.03 23.55 -1.09
N LEU A 141 -32.73 22.86 -2.19
CA LEU A 141 -33.21 23.16 -3.53
C LEU A 141 -33.87 21.91 -4.14
N CYS A 142 -35.19 21.95 -4.34
CA CYS A 142 -35.93 20.90 -5.03
C CYS A 142 -36.20 21.30 -6.48
N VAL A 143 -35.71 20.52 -7.44
CA VAL A 143 -35.72 20.82 -8.88
C VAL A 143 -36.22 19.67 -9.73
N ASP A 144 -36.76 19.98 -10.90
CA ASP A 144 -37.13 18.96 -11.88
C ASP A 144 -35.88 18.30 -12.49
N ASN A 145 -35.94 16.99 -12.73
CA ASN A 145 -34.88 16.23 -13.41
C ASN A 145 -34.43 16.87 -14.75
N ASP A 146 -35.37 17.41 -15.54
CA ASP A 146 -35.14 18.01 -16.85
C ASP A 146 -34.29 19.28 -16.79
N ILE A 147 -34.23 19.95 -15.62
CA ILE A 147 -33.42 21.16 -15.42
C ILE A 147 -31.94 20.84 -15.57
N TRP A 148 -31.51 19.68 -15.07
CA TRP A 148 -30.09 19.32 -15.03
C TRP A 148 -29.71 18.22 -16.03
N LYS A 149 -30.56 17.21 -16.25
CA LYS A 149 -30.23 16.05 -17.13
C LYS A 149 -29.87 16.44 -18.57
N ASN A 150 -30.37 17.58 -19.05
CA ASN A 150 -30.11 18.07 -20.41
C ASN A 150 -28.84 18.92 -20.54
N ARG A 151 -28.25 19.36 -19.41
CA ARG A 151 -27.17 20.36 -19.38
C ARG A 151 -25.93 19.90 -18.63
N TYR A 152 -26.09 18.95 -17.73
CA TYR A 152 -25.05 18.43 -16.86
C TYR A 152 -24.94 16.91 -17.02
N THR A 153 -23.75 16.37 -16.77
CA THR A 153 -23.50 14.93 -16.81
C THR A 153 -24.15 14.18 -15.66
N ASP A 154 -24.31 14.85 -14.52
CA ASP A 154 -24.83 14.31 -13.27
C ASP A 154 -25.40 15.46 -12.41
N LEU A 155 -26.10 15.08 -11.34
CA LEU A 155 -26.65 16.04 -10.37
C LEU A 155 -25.54 16.75 -9.58
N GLU A 156 -24.38 16.12 -9.41
CA GLU A 156 -23.25 16.69 -8.67
C GLU A 156 -22.73 17.97 -9.31
N ASN A 157 -22.51 17.98 -10.62
CA ASN A 157 -22.08 19.17 -11.35
C ASN A 157 -23.14 20.29 -11.32
N PHE A 158 -24.43 19.93 -11.40
CA PHE A 158 -25.51 20.91 -11.23
C PHE A 158 -25.54 21.49 -9.82
N ALA A 159 -25.38 20.66 -8.79
CA ALA A 159 -25.37 21.08 -7.39
C ALA A 159 -24.17 21.97 -7.08
N TYR A 160 -23.01 21.69 -7.69
CA TYR A 160 -21.83 22.54 -7.60
C TYR A 160 -22.12 23.92 -8.18
N ASP A 161 -22.64 23.98 -9.42
CA ASP A 161 -22.99 25.24 -10.07
C ASP A 161 -24.09 26.00 -9.31
N ALA A 162 -25.08 25.30 -8.77
CA ALA A 162 -26.11 25.90 -7.92
C ALA A 162 -25.49 26.52 -6.65
N TYR A 163 -24.54 25.83 -6.01
CA TYR A 163 -23.85 26.34 -4.82
C TYR A 163 -23.08 27.63 -5.13
N VAL A 164 -22.17 27.60 -6.08
CA VAL A 164 -21.26 28.74 -6.37
C VAL A 164 -22.01 29.97 -6.89
N ASN A 165 -23.17 29.80 -7.51
CA ASN A 165 -24.00 30.91 -7.97
C ASN A 165 -24.95 31.44 -6.87
N THR A 166 -25.13 30.70 -5.77
CA THR A 166 -26.05 31.08 -4.68
C THR A 166 -25.30 31.66 -3.49
N PHE A 167 -24.14 31.11 -3.15
CA PHE A 167 -23.39 31.48 -1.96
C PHE A 167 -22.04 32.10 -2.33
N GLU A 168 -21.73 33.24 -1.72
CA GLU A 168 -20.43 33.92 -1.87
C GLU A 168 -19.35 33.36 -0.92
N ASP A 169 -19.75 32.49 0.03
CA ASP A 169 -18.91 31.88 1.05
C ASP A 169 -18.91 30.34 0.98
N GLU A 170 -18.13 29.71 1.85
CA GLU A 170 -17.95 28.25 1.91
C GLU A 170 -18.51 27.65 3.22
N LYS A 171 -19.45 28.34 3.87
CA LYS A 171 -20.02 28.00 5.19
C LYS A 171 -21.45 27.46 5.09
N HIS A 172 -21.91 27.17 3.88
CA HIS A 172 -23.21 26.57 3.60
C HIS A 172 -23.12 25.07 3.31
N TRP A 173 -24.22 24.36 3.56
CA TRP A 173 -24.42 22.98 3.09
C TRP A 173 -25.72 22.91 2.28
N LEU A 174 -25.57 22.86 0.96
CA LEU A 174 -26.69 22.81 0.01
C LEU A 174 -27.10 21.36 -0.23
N ILE A 175 -28.36 21.05 -0.01
CA ILE A 175 -28.97 19.78 -0.41
C ILE A 175 -29.79 20.06 -1.66
N VAL A 176 -29.49 19.38 -2.75
CA VAL A 176 -30.26 19.42 -3.99
C VAL A 176 -31.03 18.13 -4.11
N TYR A 177 -32.36 18.22 -4.15
CA TYR A 177 -33.25 17.10 -4.42
C TYR A 177 -33.85 17.25 -5.81
N SER A 178 -33.95 16.15 -6.56
CA SER A 178 -34.52 16.17 -7.90
C SER A 178 -35.38 14.96 -8.19
N GLN A 179 -36.53 15.20 -8.81
CA GLN A 179 -37.40 14.16 -9.35
C GLN A 179 -38.17 14.72 -10.57
N PRO A 180 -38.84 13.88 -11.38
CA PRO A 180 -39.73 14.37 -12.43
C PRO A 180 -40.91 15.14 -11.81
N LYS A 181 -41.27 16.29 -12.39
CA LYS A 181 -42.49 17.00 -12.01
C LYS A 181 -43.72 16.19 -12.42
N ASN A 182 -44.69 16.11 -11.52
CA ASN A 182 -45.89 15.29 -11.66
C ASN A 182 -45.56 13.80 -11.88
N ALA A 183 -44.68 13.23 -11.05
CA ALA A 183 -44.41 11.80 -11.09
C ALA A 183 -45.65 11.00 -10.64
N ASP A 184 -46.20 10.18 -11.54
CA ASP A 184 -47.25 9.21 -11.24
C ASP A 184 -46.63 7.81 -11.13
N GLY A 185 -46.75 7.16 -9.96
CA GLY A 185 -46.19 5.83 -9.73
C GLY A 185 -44.70 5.85 -9.36
N TRP A 186 -43.85 5.12 -10.09
CA TRP A 186 -42.43 5.03 -9.77
C TRP A 186 -41.71 6.37 -9.98
N VAL A 187 -41.10 6.90 -8.91
CA VAL A 187 -40.43 8.21 -8.91
C VAL A 187 -38.92 8.06 -9.09
N ASP A 188 -38.41 8.55 -10.23
CA ASP A 188 -36.96 8.58 -10.54
C ASP A 188 -36.26 9.73 -9.81
N TRP A 189 -36.07 9.59 -8.50
CA TRP A 189 -35.45 10.62 -7.68
C TRP A 189 -33.92 10.52 -7.60
N TYR A 190 -33.30 11.67 -7.39
CA TYR A 190 -31.88 11.90 -7.19
C TYR A 190 -31.71 12.92 -6.08
N TRP A 191 -30.62 12.86 -5.33
CA TRP A 191 -30.27 13.94 -4.43
C TRP A 191 -28.76 14.03 -4.26
N GLU A 192 -28.27 15.22 -3.98
CA GLU A 192 -26.85 15.52 -3.80
C GLU A 192 -26.67 16.54 -2.67
N GLY A 193 -25.73 16.29 -1.76
CA GLY A 193 -25.28 17.28 -0.80
C GLY A 193 -23.98 17.95 -1.26
N MET A 194 -23.96 19.28 -1.34
CA MET A 194 -22.80 20.09 -1.71
C MET A 194 -22.38 20.98 -0.52
N GLN A 195 -21.17 20.79 -0.01
CA GLN A 195 -20.67 21.50 1.17
C GLN A 195 -19.47 22.38 0.81
N GLY A 196 -19.29 23.51 1.49
CA GLY A 196 -18.09 24.34 1.35
C GLY A 196 -16.92 23.82 2.20
N ASP A 197 -15.68 24.08 1.78
CA ASP A 197 -14.46 23.60 2.47
C ASP A 197 -14.36 24.08 3.94
N ASP A 198 -14.88 25.26 4.26
CA ASP A 198 -14.90 25.77 5.66
C ASP A 198 -15.73 24.86 6.59
N THR A 199 -16.59 24.00 6.04
CA THR A 199 -17.44 23.08 6.80
C THR A 199 -16.76 21.74 7.15
N ASP A 200 -15.63 21.38 6.54
CA ASP A 200 -15.02 20.03 6.61
C ASP A 200 -14.66 19.54 8.00
N ASN A 201 -14.30 20.49 8.86
CA ASN A 201 -13.99 20.22 10.26
C ASN A 201 -15.22 19.69 11.04
N ILE A 202 -16.43 19.97 10.56
CA ILE A 202 -17.70 19.60 11.19
C ILE A 202 -18.41 18.52 10.34
N ILE A 203 -18.62 18.78 9.05
CA ILE A 203 -19.23 17.84 8.11
C ILE A 203 -18.12 16.95 7.52
N THR A 204 -17.62 16.07 8.37
CA THR A 204 -16.67 15.03 7.96
C THR A 204 -17.35 14.00 7.05
N SER A 205 -16.56 13.20 6.32
CA SER A 205 -17.09 12.06 5.54
C SER A 205 -17.91 11.09 6.40
N SER A 206 -17.60 10.94 7.70
CA SER A 206 -18.42 10.12 8.61
C SER A 206 -19.74 10.78 8.98
N THR A 207 -19.76 12.11 9.11
CA THR A 207 -20.99 12.88 9.38
C THR A 207 -21.89 12.80 8.17
N ALA A 208 -21.37 13.14 6.99
CA ALA A 208 -22.10 13.08 5.73
C ALA A 208 -22.59 11.65 5.46
N SER A 209 -21.76 10.62 5.60
CA SER A 209 -22.18 9.23 5.39
C SER A 209 -23.37 8.80 6.26
N LYS A 210 -23.47 9.25 7.53
CA LYS A 210 -24.63 8.97 8.39
C LYS A 210 -25.89 9.67 7.89
N PHE A 211 -25.78 10.95 7.56
CA PHE A 211 -26.85 11.72 6.95
C PHE A 211 -27.33 11.03 5.66
N ASN A 212 -26.42 10.77 4.72
CA ASN A 212 -26.70 10.16 3.43
C ASN A 212 -27.40 8.81 3.58
N LYS A 213 -26.97 7.99 4.55
CA LYS A 213 -27.59 6.69 4.81
C LYS A 213 -29.04 6.81 5.27
N VAL A 214 -29.35 7.78 6.12
CA VAL A 214 -30.72 7.99 6.63
C VAL A 214 -31.60 8.59 5.54
N VAL A 215 -31.14 9.62 4.84
CA VAL A 215 -31.86 10.24 3.72
C VAL A 215 -32.14 9.20 2.63
N GLN A 216 -31.13 8.47 2.17
CA GLN A 216 -31.29 7.42 1.15
C GLN A 216 -32.31 6.37 1.58
N LYS A 217 -32.23 5.91 2.83
CA LYS A 217 -33.15 4.89 3.36
C LYS A 217 -34.59 5.40 3.35
N ASN A 218 -34.82 6.62 3.84
CA ASN A 218 -36.16 7.18 3.98
C ASN A 218 -36.76 7.60 2.63
N LEU A 219 -35.96 8.13 1.69
CA LEU A 219 -36.41 8.40 0.32
C LEU A 219 -36.80 7.13 -0.46
N THR A 220 -36.30 5.97 -0.06
CA THR A 220 -36.70 4.66 -0.63
C THR A 220 -38.00 4.14 -0.01
N ASP A 221 -38.42 4.70 1.13
CA ASP A 221 -39.68 4.33 1.79
C ASP A 221 -40.78 5.28 1.35
N GLU A 222 -41.69 4.79 0.49
CA GLU A 222 -42.81 5.58 -0.06
C GLU A 222 -43.75 6.18 1.01
N SER A 223 -43.67 5.71 2.26
CA SER A 223 -44.45 6.26 3.37
C SER A 223 -43.84 7.51 4.03
N VAL A 224 -42.61 7.89 3.66
CA VAL A 224 -41.88 9.03 4.24
C VAL A 224 -41.78 10.16 3.22
N SER A 225 -42.13 11.39 3.62
CA SER A 225 -42.02 12.55 2.74
C SER A 225 -40.55 12.89 2.46
N VAL A 226 -40.31 13.69 1.40
CA VAL A 226 -38.97 14.22 1.12
C VAL A 226 -38.49 15.10 2.27
N GLY A 227 -39.39 15.93 2.83
CA GLY A 227 -39.10 16.77 3.99
C GLY A 227 -38.69 15.97 5.22
N ASP A 228 -39.49 14.98 5.60
CA ASP A 228 -39.21 14.08 6.73
C ASP A 228 -37.91 13.29 6.50
N SER A 229 -37.63 12.86 5.27
CA SER A 229 -36.40 12.13 4.94
C SER A 229 -35.14 12.95 5.24
N ILE A 230 -35.15 14.23 4.86
CA ILE A 230 -34.05 15.17 5.08
C ILE A 230 -33.96 15.55 6.56
N GLU A 231 -35.10 15.85 7.20
CA GLU A 231 -35.17 16.14 8.63
C GLU A 231 -34.55 15.03 9.47
N LEU A 232 -34.98 13.77 9.25
CA LEU A 232 -34.44 12.60 9.95
C LEU A 232 -32.94 12.42 9.73
N GLY A 233 -32.44 12.79 8.54
CA GLY A 233 -31.00 12.83 8.26
C GLY A 233 -30.25 13.79 9.19
N PHE A 234 -30.78 15.00 9.38
CA PHE A 234 -30.23 15.98 10.31
C PHE A 234 -30.36 15.52 11.77
N GLU A 235 -31.52 14.99 12.17
CA GLU A 235 -31.75 14.48 13.52
C GLU A 235 -30.77 13.37 13.91
N GLU A 236 -30.40 12.49 12.98
CA GLU A 236 -29.40 11.44 13.20
C GLU A 236 -28.01 12.03 13.53
N ILE A 237 -27.59 13.07 12.81
CA ILE A 237 -26.24 13.62 12.98
C ILE A 237 -26.17 14.63 14.12
N LEU A 238 -27.24 15.35 14.42
CA LEU A 238 -27.30 16.44 15.40
C LEU A 238 -26.69 16.06 16.77
N PRO A 239 -26.98 14.91 17.39
CA PRO A 239 -26.41 14.52 18.68
C PRO A 239 -24.88 14.33 18.67
N SER A 240 -24.27 14.11 17.50
CA SER A 240 -22.85 13.75 17.37
C SER A 240 -22.01 14.67 16.49
N VAL A 241 -22.62 15.59 15.73
CA VAL A 241 -21.94 16.44 14.74
C VAL A 241 -20.81 17.31 15.32
N MET A 242 -20.92 17.74 16.58
CA MET A 242 -19.88 18.53 17.27
C MET A 242 -19.00 17.70 18.23
N LYS A 243 -19.14 16.36 18.24
CA LYS A 243 -18.30 15.52 19.10
C LYS A 243 -16.96 15.24 18.41
N PRO A 244 -15.84 15.14 19.17
CA PRO A 244 -14.59 14.69 18.61
C PRO A 244 -14.73 13.32 17.96
N SER A 245 -14.13 13.15 16.78
CA SER A 245 -14.13 11.88 16.05
C SER A 245 -12.71 11.42 15.77
N PHE A 246 -12.55 10.10 15.64
CA PHE A 246 -11.27 9.46 15.40
C PHE A 246 -11.23 8.87 14.00
N GLN A 247 -10.18 9.17 13.24
CA GLN A 247 -9.96 8.63 11.90
C GLN A 247 -9.50 7.15 11.96
N PRO A 248 -10.31 6.18 11.49
CA PRO A 248 -9.98 4.75 11.63
C PRO A 248 -8.70 4.35 10.91
N MET A 249 -8.31 5.07 9.85
CA MET A 249 -7.09 4.81 9.08
C MET A 249 -5.83 4.82 9.96
N VAL A 250 -5.83 5.59 11.05
CA VAL A 250 -4.69 5.65 11.99
C VAL A 250 -4.43 4.30 12.66
N VAL A 251 -5.48 3.52 12.95
CA VAL A 251 -5.35 2.17 13.52
C VAL A 251 -4.67 1.21 12.55
N VAL A 252 -4.86 1.41 11.25
CA VAL A 252 -4.23 0.60 10.19
C VAL A 252 -2.81 1.08 9.89
N ALA A 253 -2.59 2.39 9.85
CA ALA A 253 -1.28 2.98 9.53
C ALA A 253 -0.24 2.74 10.62
N PHE A 254 -0.65 2.75 11.89
CA PHE A 254 0.26 2.60 13.04
C PHE A 254 1.09 1.30 13.03
N PRO A 255 0.49 0.08 12.90
CA PRO A 255 1.27 -1.16 12.82
C PRO A 255 2.16 -1.22 11.58
N PHE A 256 1.72 -0.66 10.45
CA PHE A 256 2.52 -0.63 9.22
C PHE A 256 3.81 0.19 9.41
N ILE A 257 3.72 1.34 10.07
CA ILE A 257 4.88 2.19 10.37
C ILE A 257 5.85 1.49 11.32
N ILE A 258 5.35 0.80 12.34
CA ILE A 258 6.19 0.04 13.28
C ILE A 258 6.92 -1.09 12.55
N ILE A 259 6.22 -1.86 11.71
CA ILE A 259 6.81 -2.96 10.94
C ILE A 259 7.86 -2.42 9.97
N HIS A 260 7.54 -1.34 9.24
CA HIS A 260 8.47 -0.69 8.31
C HIS A 260 9.72 -0.17 9.04
N ALA A 261 9.55 0.49 10.19
CA ALA A 261 10.65 0.92 11.04
C ALA A 261 11.53 -0.25 11.47
N ALA A 262 10.92 -1.36 11.92
CA ALA A 262 11.64 -2.58 12.31
C ALA A 262 12.48 -3.15 11.16
N PHE A 263 11.95 -3.22 9.93
CA PHE A 263 12.69 -3.65 8.75
C PHE A 263 13.86 -2.70 8.42
N MET A 264 13.64 -1.39 8.50
CA MET A 264 14.70 -0.39 8.27
C MET A 264 15.81 -0.50 9.32
N PHE A 265 15.48 -0.59 10.60
CA PHE A 265 16.47 -0.78 11.66
C PHE A 265 17.21 -2.12 11.52
N TYR A 266 16.51 -3.20 11.15
CA TYR A 266 17.15 -4.48 10.84
C TYR A 266 18.13 -4.34 9.67
N GLY A 267 17.74 -3.68 8.58
CA GLY A 267 18.56 -3.46 7.40
C GLY A 267 19.78 -2.57 7.62
N ILE A 268 19.72 -1.62 8.57
CA ILE A 268 20.82 -0.70 8.88
C ILE A 268 21.77 -1.27 9.94
N LEU A 269 21.23 -1.91 10.99
CA LEU A 269 22.00 -2.34 12.16
C LEU A 269 22.38 -3.83 12.12
N VAL A 270 21.46 -4.70 11.71
CA VAL A 270 21.61 -6.16 11.88
C VAL A 270 22.10 -6.84 10.61
N ALA A 271 21.47 -6.58 9.46
CA ALA A 271 21.82 -7.20 8.19
C ALA A 271 23.29 -6.91 7.79
N PRO A 272 23.81 -5.67 7.87
CA PRO A 272 25.20 -5.38 7.50
C PRO A 272 26.18 -5.97 8.50
N ALA A 273 25.83 -6.02 9.79
CA ALA A 273 26.67 -6.65 10.81
C ALA A 273 26.80 -8.17 10.59
N LYS A 274 25.70 -8.84 10.22
CA LYS A 274 25.69 -10.27 9.88
C LYS A 274 26.48 -10.55 8.61
N THR A 275 26.27 -9.78 7.55
CA THR A 275 27.00 -9.90 6.29
C THR A 275 28.48 -9.59 6.46
N ARG A 276 28.84 -8.60 7.29
CA ARG A 276 30.24 -8.31 7.63
C ARG A 276 30.92 -9.50 8.29
N LYS A 277 30.29 -10.12 9.31
CA LYS A 277 30.85 -11.31 9.97
C LYS A 277 31.10 -12.46 8.99
N ILE A 278 30.18 -12.68 8.04
CA ILE A 278 30.33 -13.72 7.01
C ILE A 278 31.46 -13.35 6.05
N ASN A 279 31.52 -12.12 5.54
CA ASN A 279 32.57 -11.69 4.62
C ASN A 279 33.96 -11.71 5.28
N GLU A 280 34.07 -11.30 6.56
CA GLU A 280 35.32 -11.34 7.34
C GLU A 280 35.83 -12.76 7.57
N SER A 281 34.93 -13.75 7.68
CA SER A 281 35.28 -15.16 7.87
C SER A 281 35.35 -15.96 6.56
N SER A 282 35.01 -15.36 5.42
CA SER A 282 34.99 -16.04 4.13
C SER A 282 36.36 -16.05 3.46
N ILE A 283 36.72 -17.19 2.88
CA ILE A 283 37.95 -17.38 2.10
C ILE A 283 37.56 -17.71 0.67
N GLU A 284 38.22 -17.07 -0.30
CA GLU A 284 38.01 -17.33 -1.74
C GLU A 284 38.68 -18.64 -2.17
N ILE A 285 37.96 -19.43 -2.96
CA ILE A 285 38.47 -20.63 -3.62
C ILE A 285 38.73 -20.28 -5.07
N LYS A 286 39.99 -20.40 -5.50
CA LYS A 286 40.46 -19.94 -6.83
C LYS A 286 39.78 -20.67 -8.00
N ASP A 287 39.43 -21.93 -7.81
CA ASP A 287 38.66 -22.69 -8.79
C ASP A 287 37.19 -22.75 -8.36
N ALA A 288 36.38 -21.88 -8.97
CA ALA A 288 34.96 -21.79 -8.66
C ALA A 288 34.13 -22.93 -9.25
N ALA A 289 34.60 -23.58 -10.33
CA ALA A 289 33.88 -24.65 -11.03
C ALA A 289 34.35 -26.05 -10.60
N GLY A 290 35.57 -26.16 -10.05
CA GLY A 290 36.16 -27.43 -9.63
C GLY A 290 35.61 -28.03 -8.32
N PRO A 291 35.85 -29.35 -8.12
CA PRO A 291 35.47 -30.06 -6.90
C PRO A 291 36.27 -29.54 -5.69
N THR A 292 35.61 -29.46 -4.54
CA THR A 292 36.25 -29.13 -3.25
C THR A 292 36.50 -30.40 -2.45
N LEU A 293 37.75 -30.63 -2.04
CA LEU A 293 38.08 -31.71 -1.12
C LEU A 293 37.90 -31.26 0.33
N GLU A 294 37.02 -31.96 1.05
CA GLU A 294 36.73 -31.78 2.47
C GLU A 294 37.29 -32.94 3.27
N ASP A 295 37.78 -32.66 4.48
CA ASP A 295 38.27 -33.66 5.42
C ASP A 295 37.89 -33.28 6.87
N THR A 296 37.95 -34.26 7.78
CA THR A 296 37.51 -34.11 9.16
C THR A 296 38.71 -34.05 10.11
N CYS A 297 38.75 -33.02 10.95
CA CYS A 297 39.79 -32.88 11.96
C CYS A 297 39.74 -34.03 12.97
N ALA A 298 40.83 -34.79 13.08
CA ALA A 298 40.96 -35.91 14.02
C ALA A 298 40.76 -35.54 15.50
N TYR A 299 40.93 -34.26 15.87
CA TYR A 299 40.87 -33.80 17.25
C TYR A 299 39.49 -33.28 17.66
N CYS A 300 38.85 -32.46 16.81
CA CYS A 300 37.59 -31.79 17.15
C CYS A 300 36.41 -32.22 16.27
N GLN A 301 36.64 -33.17 15.35
CA GLN A 301 35.64 -33.68 14.41
C GLN A 301 35.00 -32.61 13.52
N GLY A 302 35.64 -31.44 13.40
CA GLY A 302 35.18 -30.36 12.52
C GLY A 302 35.67 -30.56 11.09
N VAL A 303 34.81 -30.26 10.11
CA VAL A 303 35.11 -30.45 8.69
C VAL A 303 35.84 -29.21 8.14
N TYR A 304 36.91 -29.40 7.37
CA TYR A 304 37.71 -28.34 6.76
C TYR A 304 38.01 -28.62 5.29
N VAL A 305 38.34 -27.58 4.53
CA VAL A 305 38.66 -27.68 3.10
C VAL A 305 40.19 -27.70 2.89
N HIS A 306 40.68 -28.65 2.08
CA HIS A 306 42.09 -28.77 1.76
C HIS A 306 42.65 -27.54 1.02
N GLY A 307 43.93 -27.23 1.27
CA GLY A 307 44.66 -26.15 0.59
C GLY A 307 44.31 -24.73 1.05
N LEU A 308 43.36 -24.56 1.97
CA LEU A 308 42.96 -23.25 2.49
C LEU A 308 43.56 -22.92 3.87
N HIS A 309 43.96 -23.93 4.65
CA HIS A 309 44.42 -23.77 6.03
C HIS A 309 45.67 -24.62 6.33
N PHE A 310 46.57 -24.10 7.17
CA PHE A 310 47.74 -24.82 7.69
C PHE A 310 47.46 -25.52 9.04
N SER A 311 46.34 -25.19 9.68
CA SER A 311 45.87 -25.76 10.94
C SER A 311 44.35 -25.78 10.95
N CYS A 312 43.73 -26.66 11.75
CA CYS A 312 42.28 -26.80 11.80
C CYS A 312 41.62 -25.45 12.14
N PRO A 313 40.68 -24.96 11.31
CA PRO A 313 40.03 -23.66 11.53
C PRO A 313 39.11 -23.65 12.76
N HIS A 314 38.83 -24.82 13.36
CA HIS A 314 37.92 -24.97 14.50
C HIS A 314 38.65 -25.07 15.85
N CYS A 315 39.76 -25.82 15.92
CA CYS A 315 40.48 -26.07 17.17
C CYS A 315 41.98 -25.73 17.15
N GLY A 316 42.51 -25.27 16.02
CA GLY A 316 43.93 -24.92 15.87
C GLY A 316 44.91 -26.09 15.81
N ALA A 317 44.42 -27.34 15.87
CA ALA A 317 45.27 -28.52 15.75
C ALA A 317 45.97 -28.59 14.38
N PRO A 318 47.18 -29.17 14.28
CA PRO A 318 47.86 -29.34 13.01
C PRO A 318 47.03 -30.23 12.07
N ILE A 319 46.94 -29.81 10.81
CA ILE A 319 46.32 -30.62 9.75
C ILE A 319 47.42 -31.50 9.15
N ALA A 320 47.13 -32.79 8.92
CA ALA A 320 48.06 -33.67 8.23
C ALA A 320 48.31 -33.16 6.81
N ALA A 321 49.57 -33.08 6.38
CA ALA A 321 49.90 -32.73 5.01
C ALA A 321 49.29 -33.78 4.07
N SER A 322 48.27 -33.39 3.30
CA SER A 322 47.70 -34.27 2.28
C SER A 322 48.72 -34.44 1.16
N ASN A 323 49.09 -35.69 0.87
CA ASN A 323 49.90 -36.07 -0.29
C ASN A 323 49.10 -36.10 -1.60
N VAL A 324 47.84 -35.67 -1.59
CA VAL A 324 46.98 -35.63 -2.79
C VAL A 324 47.13 -34.27 -3.46
N PRO A 325 47.73 -34.19 -4.68
CA PRO A 325 47.84 -32.94 -5.40
C PRO A 325 46.45 -32.39 -5.74
N VAL A 326 46.28 -31.07 -5.60
CA VAL A 326 45.02 -30.33 -5.84
C VAL A 326 44.61 -30.31 -7.34
N HIS A 327 45.36 -31.01 -8.20
CA HIS A 327 44.92 -31.39 -9.55
C HIS A 327 44.81 -32.91 -9.62
N ALA A 328 43.65 -33.44 -9.23
CA ALA A 328 43.27 -34.82 -9.50
C ALA A 328 41.93 -34.83 -10.23
N ALA A 329 41.91 -34.23 -11.42
CA ALA A 329 41.01 -34.69 -12.47
C ALA A 329 41.62 -36.00 -12.98
N ASP A 330 41.43 -37.11 -12.26
CA ASP A 330 41.71 -38.49 -12.71
C ASP A 330 41.29 -39.49 -11.61
N VAL A 331 40.04 -39.43 -11.15
CA VAL A 331 39.43 -40.54 -10.38
C VAL A 331 37.96 -40.69 -10.78
N TYR A 332 37.67 -40.87 -12.06
CA TYR A 332 36.47 -41.56 -12.57
C TYR A 332 36.74 -42.01 -14.02
N ALA A 333 37.74 -42.87 -14.22
CA ALA A 333 37.99 -43.55 -15.49
C ALA A 333 38.31 -45.04 -15.26
N THR A 334 37.56 -45.69 -14.36
CA THR A 334 37.53 -47.16 -14.25
C THR A 334 36.14 -47.60 -13.84
N GLN A 335 35.14 -47.32 -14.67
CA GLN A 335 33.83 -48.00 -14.62
C GLN A 335 33.02 -47.78 -15.91
N GLN A 336 33.62 -48.07 -17.07
CA GLN A 336 32.84 -48.35 -18.29
C GLN A 336 33.75 -48.91 -19.40
N ALA A 337 33.63 -50.20 -19.70
CA ALA A 337 33.67 -50.80 -21.04
C ALA A 337 33.92 -52.32 -20.97
N ASP A 338 32.93 -53.08 -20.49
CA ASP A 338 32.65 -54.40 -21.04
C ASP A 338 31.35 -54.24 -21.85
N ASP A 339 31.47 -53.78 -23.09
CA ASP A 339 30.38 -53.78 -24.08
C ASP A 339 30.94 -54.27 -25.43
N PRO A 340 30.54 -55.47 -25.92
CA PRO A 340 31.15 -56.11 -27.07
C PRO A 340 30.48 -55.77 -28.42
N PHE A 341 29.87 -54.59 -28.59
CA PHE A 341 29.27 -54.19 -29.86
C PHE A 341 29.74 -52.82 -30.35
N ALA A 342 30.97 -52.78 -30.86
CA ALA A 342 31.44 -51.68 -31.71
C ALA A 342 32.24 -52.23 -32.90
N GLN A 343 31.53 -52.65 -33.96
CA GLN A 343 32.07 -52.65 -35.32
C GLN A 343 31.21 -51.72 -36.18
N TYR A 344 31.83 -50.62 -36.59
CA TYR A 344 31.27 -49.63 -37.50
C TYR A 344 31.60 -50.08 -38.93
N ASP A 345 30.57 -50.40 -39.73
CA ASP A 345 30.70 -50.59 -41.17
C ASP A 345 30.62 -49.23 -41.86
N LYS A 346 31.60 -48.94 -42.70
CA LYS A 346 31.72 -47.71 -43.50
C LYS A 346 31.17 -48.02 -44.88
N ASN A 347 29.86 -47.88 -45.10
CA ASN A 347 29.21 -47.70 -46.42
C ASN A 347 27.68 -47.55 -46.30
N ASP A 348 27.18 -46.47 -45.68
CA ASP A 348 25.74 -46.14 -45.76
C ASP A 348 25.53 -44.77 -46.46
N PRO A 349 24.88 -44.72 -47.64
CA PRO A 349 24.73 -43.53 -48.47
C PRO A 349 23.44 -42.75 -48.19
N PHE A 350 23.08 -42.50 -46.93
CA PHE A 350 21.87 -41.73 -46.56
C PHE A 350 22.11 -40.59 -45.55
N ALA A 351 23.33 -40.07 -45.46
CA ALA A 351 23.62 -38.86 -44.71
C ALA A 351 23.28 -37.59 -45.52
N ASP A 352 21.99 -37.34 -45.79
CA ASP A 352 21.61 -36.06 -46.40
C ASP A 352 20.12 -35.66 -46.25
N ILE A 353 19.57 -35.61 -45.02
CA ILE A 353 18.39 -34.78 -44.74
C ILE A 353 18.46 -34.32 -43.27
N GLU A 354 18.87 -33.07 -43.04
CA GLU A 354 18.22 -32.16 -42.08
C GLU A 354 18.88 -30.78 -42.14
N ASN A 355 18.44 -30.03 -43.13
CA ASN A 355 18.61 -28.60 -43.21
C ASN A 355 17.21 -28.02 -43.46
N ARG A 356 16.55 -27.46 -42.44
CA ARG A 356 15.59 -26.34 -42.52
C ARG A 356 14.78 -26.12 -41.22
N GLY A 357 14.76 -24.86 -40.79
CA GLY A 357 13.69 -24.22 -40.00
C GLY A 357 14.08 -23.93 -38.55
N GLY A 358 14.23 -22.70 -38.05
CA GLY A 358 13.81 -21.39 -38.59
C GLY A 358 12.34 -21.08 -38.27
N PHE A 359 12.12 -20.02 -37.46
CA PHE A 359 10.85 -19.39 -37.00
C PHE A 359 10.21 -19.99 -35.73
N GLY A 360 9.68 -19.21 -34.79
CA GLY A 360 9.42 -17.77 -34.70
C GLY A 360 8.98 -17.38 -33.29
#